data_AF-A0A4Y8BZH8-F1
#
_entry.id   AF-A0A4Y8BZH8-F1
#
_cell.length_a   1.000
_cell.length_b   1.000
_cell.length_c   1.000
_cell.angle_alpha   90.00
_cell.angle_beta   90.00
_cell.angle_gamma   90.00
#
_symmetry.space_group_name_H-M   'P 1'
#
loop_
_entity.id
_entity.type
_entity.pdbx_description
1 polymer ?
#
loop_
_entity_poly.entity_id
_entity_poly.type
_entity_poly.pdbx_seq_one_letter_code
_entity_poly.pdbx_strand_id
1 'polypeptide(L)' 'SLFNTPPTFAIYMFNLEMDWLLNQGELDKVHEKNSQKAAMLYECIDLSNGFYKGHADKKDRSLMNVSFNIAKN' A
#
# COMPACT_ATOMS: atom_id res chain seq x y z
N SER A 1 -26.84 14.42 -22.77
CA SER A 1 -26.75 13.16 -23.54
C SER A 1 -25.79 12.25 -22.82
N LEU A 2 -26.18 11.02 -22.47
CA LEU A 2 -25.30 10.05 -21.80
C LEU A 2 -24.14 9.70 -22.75
N PHE A 3 -22.90 9.92 -22.32
CA PHE A 3 -21.70 9.75 -23.14
C PHE A 3 -21.53 8.29 -23.62
N ASN A 4 -21.76 7.31 -22.74
CA ASN A 4 -21.77 5.87 -23.02
C ASN A 4 -22.38 5.08 -21.83
N THR A 5 -22.62 3.77 -21.99
CA THR A 5 -23.02 2.89 -20.89
C THR A 5 -21.85 2.71 -19.92
N PRO A 6 -21.96 3.17 -18.66
CA PRO A 6 -20.88 3.01 -17.70
C PRO A 6 -20.80 1.56 -17.21
N PRO A 7 -19.65 1.13 -16.65
CA PRO A 7 -19.50 -0.19 -16.04
C PRO A 7 -20.22 -0.24 -14.68
N THR A 8 -21.55 -0.35 -14.71
CA THR A 8 -22.42 -0.26 -13.52
C THR A 8 -22.01 -1.18 -12.39
N PHE A 9 -21.55 -2.40 -12.70
CA PHE A 9 -21.06 -3.34 -11.70
C PHE A 9 -19.78 -2.86 -11.00
N ALA A 10 -18.81 -2.33 -11.75
CA ALA A 10 -17.58 -1.80 -11.17
C ALA A 10 -17.85 -0.58 -10.28
N ILE A 11 -18.81 0.27 -10.67
CA ILE A 11 -19.25 1.41 -9.86
C ILE A 11 -19.88 0.94 -8.55
N TYR A 12 -20.73 -0.08 -8.60
CA TYR A 12 -21.33 -0.64 -7.38
C TYR A 12 -20.28 -1.21 -6.43
N MET A 13 -19.31 -1.98 -6.95
CA MET A 13 -18.22 -2.51 -6.13
C MET A 13 -17.36 -1.39 -5.52
N PHE A 14 -17.06 -0.35 -6.29
CA PHE A 14 -16.36 0.82 -5.77
C PHE A 14 -17.15 1.50 -4.64
N ASN A 15 -18.48 1.59 -4.74
CA ASN A 15 -19.31 2.15 -3.66
C ASN A 15 -19.16 1.35 -2.36
N LEU A 16 -19.17 0.02 -2.43
CA LEU A 16 -18.97 -0.83 -1.26
C LEU A 16 -17.57 -0.67 -0.64
N GLU A 17 -16.53 -0.54 -1.47
CA GLU A 17 -15.17 -0.24 -1.00
C GLU A 17 -15.10 1.13 -0.30
N MET A 18 -15.79 2.15 -0.82
CA MET A 18 -15.88 3.46 -0.17
C MET A 18 -16.58 3.36 1.20
N ASP A 19 -17.71 2.65 1.27
CA ASP A 19 -18.42 2.44 2.54
C ASP A 19 -17.54 1.69 3.56
N TRP A 20 -16.78 0.69 3.11
CA TRP A 20 -15.82 -0.03 3.96
C TRP A 20 -14.67 0.85 4.47
N LEU A 21 -14.16 1.78 3.65
CA LEU A 21 -13.15 2.75 4.07
C LEU A 21 -13.69 3.72 5.13
N LEU A 22 -14.90 4.26 4.92
CA LEU A 22 -15.55 5.16 5.87
C LEU A 22 -15.76 4.48 7.24
N ASN A 23 -16.24 3.23 7.22
CA ASN A 23 -16.48 2.45 8.44
C ASN A 23 -15.21 2.11 9.24
N GLN A 24 -14.02 2.22 8.65
CA GLN A 24 -12.76 1.98 9.36
C GLN A 24 -12.17 3.18 10.10
N GLY A 25 -12.84 4.34 10.03
CA GLY A 25 -12.30 5.60 10.53
C GLY A 25 -11.52 6.37 9.46
N GLU A 26 -12.02 6.31 8.22
CA GLU A 26 -11.55 7.10 7.07
C GLU A 26 -10.05 6.88 6.74
N LEU A 27 -9.43 7.88 6.10
CA LEU A 27 -8.09 7.74 5.53
C LEU A 27 -6.98 7.75 6.59
N ASP A 28 -7.16 8.44 7.71
CA ASP A 28 -6.13 8.52 8.76
C ASP A 28 -5.86 7.14 9.38
N LYS A 29 -6.93 6.36 9.64
CA LYS A 29 -6.80 5.00 10.16
C LYS A 29 -6.21 4.04 9.14
N VAL A 30 -6.54 4.22 7.86
CA VAL A 30 -5.94 3.45 6.77
C VAL A 30 -4.45 3.79 6.61
N HIS A 31 -4.09 5.07 6.71
CA HIS A 31 -2.69 5.51 6.68
C HIS A 31 -1.88 4.97 7.86
N GLU A 32 -2.42 5.03 9.09
CA GLU A 32 -1.80 4.45 10.28
C GLU A 32 -1.49 2.95 10.07
N LYS A 33 -2.48 2.17 9.60
CA LYS A 33 -2.29 0.76 9.28
C LYS A 33 -1.24 0.54 8.19
N ASN A 34 -1.24 1.36 7.14
CA ASN A 34 -0.27 1.25 6.04
C ASN A 34 1.15 1.55 6.52
N SER A 35 1.32 2.58 7.35
CA SER A 35 2.59 2.94 7.97
C SER A 35 3.12 1.82 8.87
N GLN A 36 2.27 1.20 9.70
CA GLN A 36 2.66 0.06 10.55
C GLN A 36 3.11 -1.16 9.72
N LYS A 37 2.34 -1.54 8.68
CA LYS A 37 2.71 -2.66 7.78
C LYS A 37 4.03 -2.40 7.07
N ALA A 38 4.21 -1.20 6.52
CA ALA A 38 5.41 -0.83 5.79
C ALA A 38 6.64 -0.78 6.71
N ALA A 39 6.49 -0.18 7.91
CA ALA A 39 7.56 -0.11 8.90
C ALA A 39 8.07 -1.50 9.27
N MET A 40 7.17 -2.46 9.54
CA MET A 40 7.52 -3.84 9.87
C MET A 40 8.36 -4.51 8.76
N LEU A 41 7.94 -4.35 7.50
CA LEU A 41 8.68 -4.93 6.36
C LEU A 41 10.04 -4.25 6.16
N TYR A 42 10.10 -2.92 6.21
CA TYR A 42 11.36 -2.21 6.02
C TYR A 42 12.34 -2.41 7.18
N GLU A 43 11.85 -2.57 8.41
CA GLU A 43 12.67 -2.93 9.56
C GLU A 43 13.29 -4.31 9.36
N CYS A 44 12.51 -5.30 8.90
CA CYS A 44 13.03 -6.62 8.57
C CYS A 44 14.14 -6.55 7.50
N ILE A 45 13.95 -5.74 6.45
CA ILE A 45 14.94 -5.54 5.39
C ILE A 45 16.21 -4.86 5.95
N ASP A 46 16.05 -3.79 6.72
CA ASP A 46 17.16 -2.99 7.24
C ASP A 46 17.97 -3.73 8.31
N LEU A 47 17.34 -4.58 9.11
CA LEU A 47 17.99 -5.40 10.15
C LEU A 47 18.53 -6.74 9.62
N SER A 48 18.35 -7.05 8.35
CA SER A 48 18.76 -8.33 7.74
C SER A 48 20.28 -8.53 7.56
N ASN A 49 21.10 -7.63 8.12
CA ASN A 49 22.56 -7.60 7.96
C ASN A 49 23.02 -7.71 6.49
N GLY A 50 22.29 -7.06 5.59
CA GLY A 50 22.60 -7.02 4.15
C GLY A 50 22.03 -8.18 3.35
N PHE A 51 21.33 -9.15 3.94
CA PHE A 51 20.69 -10.23 3.18
C PHE A 51 19.60 -9.70 2.24
N TYR A 52 18.76 -8.79 2.72
CA TYR A 52 17.79 -8.05 1.91
C TYR A 52 18.28 -6.63 1.66
N LYS A 53 18.10 -6.15 0.42
CA LYS A 53 18.42 -4.79 0.00
C LYS A 53 17.21 -4.13 -0.65
N GLY A 54 16.66 -3.10 0.00
CA GLY A 54 15.62 -2.25 -0.59
C GLY A 54 16.11 -1.54 -1.85
N HIS A 55 15.24 -1.41 -2.85
CA HIS A 55 15.56 -0.73 -4.11
C HIS A 55 15.54 0.79 -3.97
N ALA A 56 14.51 1.32 -3.30
CA ALA A 56 14.34 2.76 -3.10
C ALA A 56 15.18 3.30 -1.95
N ASP A 57 15.60 4.57 -2.07
CA ASP A 57 16.21 5.33 -0.98
C ASP A 57 15.26 5.42 0.22
N LYS A 58 15.81 5.38 1.45
CA LYS A 58 15.01 5.26 2.68
C LYS A 58 13.92 6.32 2.82
N LYS A 59 14.20 7.54 2.37
CA LYS A 59 13.28 8.69 2.43
C LYS A 59 12.12 8.63 1.43
N ASP A 60 12.26 7.85 0.35
CA ASP A 60 11.28 7.77 -0.74
C ASP A 60 10.60 6.38 -0.79
N ARG A 61 10.73 5.59 0.28
CA ARG A 61 10.15 4.25 0.40
C ARG A 61 8.63 4.30 0.42
N SER A 62 8.01 3.56 -0.51
CA SER A 62 6.56 3.47 -0.60
C SER A 62 5.96 2.73 0.59
N LEU A 63 4.84 3.23 1.10
CA LEU A 63 4.00 2.53 2.09
C LEU A 63 3.15 1.42 1.48
N MET A 64 3.05 1.37 0.14
CA MET A 64 2.15 0.47 -0.58
C MET A 64 2.91 -0.67 -1.25
N ASN A 65 4.06 -0.37 -1.87
CA ASN A 65 4.83 -1.32 -2.66
C ASN A 65 6.28 -1.38 -2.16
N VAL A 66 6.62 -2.45 -1.43
CA VAL A 66 7.97 -2.67 -0.91
C VAL A 66 8.81 -3.44 -1.95
N SER A 67 9.65 -2.73 -2.69
CA SER A 67 10.56 -3.35 -3.67
C SER A 67 11.95 -3.61 -3.07
N PHE A 68 12.40 -4.86 -3.08
CA PHE A 68 13.70 -5.29 -2.56
C PHE A 68 14.30 -6.43 -3.39
N ASN A 69 15.60 -6.66 -3.22
CA ASN A 69 16.33 -7.79 -3.79
C ASN A 69 17.01 -8.58 -2.65
N ILE A 70 17.30 -9.85 -2.91
CA ILE A 70 18.26 -10.61 -2.11
C ILE A 70 19.65 -10.17 -2.57
N ALA A 71 20.47 -9.65 -1.66
CA ALA A 71 21.80 -9.20 -2.03
C ALA A 71 22.63 -10.39 -2.47
N LYS A 72 23.33 -10.25 -3.61
CA LYS A 72 24.36 -11.21 -4.00
C LYS A 72 25.60 -10.91 -3.15
N ASN A 73 26.13 -11.96 -2.52
CA ASN A 73 27.43 -11.95 -1.85
C ASN A 73 28.52 -11.41 -2.76
#